data_AF-A0A507SUT6-F1
#
_entry.id   AF-A0A507SUT6-F1
#
_cell.length_a   1.000
_cell.length_b   1.000
_cell.length_c   1.000
_cell.angle_alpha   90.00
_cell.angle_beta   90.00
_cell.angle_gamma   90.00
#
_symmetry.space_group_name_H-M   'P 1'
#
loop_
_entity.id
_entity.type
_entity.pdbx_description
1 polymer ?
#
loop_
_entity_poly.entity_id
_entity_poly.type
_entity_poly.pdbx_seq_one_letter_code
_entity_poly.pdbx_strand_id
1 'polypeptide(L)'
;MKTKNNSILINKWQVVFLIFGLIVLLTSLSFVIADVIQYDANDEIQNGIPTIYAAFKQAGTIFYFTYLSNFFLGVMLVIVAFIPNSIKLKRVFFVSVALITVTFIIYWALLSWNKKTWETVYSGTRSTITHALNPILGFIALFLVRKTFSLDSKVDRLAISIVIIYFVFTFVLFFASRGKYTSDNQTGVVVYSFLNFNKPLFYPGGKLGTIIILDIVIFLLGFLIPWSLCVFWRSVYKIPYTGLLKQYCAKRKKMQKKDN
;
A
#
# COMPACT_ATOMS: atom_id res chain seq x y z
N MET A 1 9.04 -15.71 -46.27
CA MET A 1 8.64 -15.53 -44.86
C MET A 1 9.45 -14.37 -44.28
N LYS A 2 8.92 -13.13 -44.32
CA LYS A 2 9.63 -11.95 -43.80
C LYS A 2 9.47 -11.92 -42.28
N THR A 3 10.51 -12.31 -41.55
CA THR A 3 10.64 -12.01 -40.13
C THR A 3 10.68 -10.50 -39.97
N LYS A 4 9.55 -9.92 -39.57
CA LYS A 4 9.46 -8.50 -39.26
C LYS A 4 10.34 -8.28 -38.03
N ASN A 5 11.53 -7.75 -38.27
CA ASN A 5 12.48 -7.36 -37.25
C ASN A 5 11.81 -6.20 -36.47
N ASN A 6 11.01 -6.55 -35.48
CA ASN A 6 10.40 -5.60 -34.55
C ASN A 6 11.52 -5.14 -33.63
N SER A 7 12.35 -4.21 -34.11
CA SER A 7 13.12 -3.37 -33.20
C SER A 7 12.10 -2.76 -32.24
N ILE A 8 12.25 -3.09 -30.95
CA ILE A 8 11.41 -2.57 -29.89
C ILE A 8 11.75 -1.10 -29.80
N LEU A 9 11.07 -0.26 -30.58
CA LEU A 9 11.07 1.17 -30.40
C LEU A 9 10.41 1.42 -29.05
N ILE A 10 11.24 1.56 -28.02
CA ILE A 10 10.79 1.86 -26.66
C ILE A 10 10.06 3.19 -26.72
N ASN A 11 8.77 3.17 -26.43
CA ASN A 11 7.96 4.37 -26.35
C ASN A 11 8.45 5.23 -25.18
N LYS A 12 8.49 6.56 -25.35
CA LYS A 12 8.87 7.51 -24.28
C LYS A 12 8.19 7.23 -22.93
N TRP A 13 6.95 6.74 -22.95
CA TRP A 13 6.24 6.38 -21.72
C TRP A 13 6.81 5.16 -21.01
N GLN A 14 7.32 4.17 -21.75
CA GLN A 14 7.97 3.01 -21.15
C GLN A 14 9.27 3.42 -20.44
N VAL A 15 10.03 4.34 -21.04
CA VAL A 15 11.24 4.89 -20.39
C VAL A 15 10.88 5.61 -19.09
N VAL A 16 9.85 6.46 -19.09
CA VAL A 16 9.40 7.16 -17.87
C VAL A 16 9.00 6.17 -16.77
N PHE A 17 8.21 5.14 -17.11
CA PHE A 17 7.80 4.12 -16.15
C PHE A 17 9.00 3.34 -15.61
N LEU A 18 9.96 3.00 -16.47
CA LEU A 18 11.18 2.32 -16.05
C LEU A 18 12.00 3.18 -15.10
N ILE A 19 12.23 4.46 -15.42
CA ILE A 19 12.95 5.39 -14.56
C ILE A 19 12.25 5.54 -13.21
N PHE A 20 10.94 5.77 -13.21
CA PHE A 20 10.17 5.89 -11.95
C PHE A 20 10.24 4.61 -11.13
N GLY A 21 10.08 3.46 -11.77
CA GLY A 21 10.18 2.15 -11.11
C GLY A 21 11.55 1.92 -10.49
N LEU A 22 12.63 2.23 -11.22
CA LEU A 22 13.99 2.12 -10.71
C LEU A 22 14.25 3.09 -9.55
N ILE A 23 13.79 4.34 -9.62
CA ILE A 23 13.91 5.30 -8.51
C ILE A 23 13.21 4.76 -7.27
N VAL A 24 11.95 4.32 -7.38
CA VAL A 24 11.17 3.80 -6.25
C VAL A 24 11.86 2.56 -5.66
N LEU A 25 12.30 1.62 -6.49
CA LEU A 25 12.96 0.39 -6.02
C LEU A 25 14.31 0.66 -5.38
N LEU A 26 15.18 1.44 -6.02
CA LEU A 26 16.52 1.71 -5.51
C LEU A 26 16.49 2.51 -4.21
N THR A 27 15.60 3.51 -4.10
CA THR A 27 15.44 4.27 -2.86
C THR A 27 14.83 3.42 -1.75
N SER A 28 13.82 2.62 -2.04
CA SER A 28 13.22 1.74 -1.01
C SER A 28 14.19 0.67 -0.54
N LEU A 29 14.94 0.08 -1.47
CA LEU A 29 15.96 -0.93 -1.15
C LEU A 29 17.11 -0.32 -0.37
N SER A 30 17.60 0.87 -0.74
CA SER A 30 18.70 1.52 -0.03
C SER A 30 18.31 1.88 1.41
N PHE A 31 17.07 2.32 1.66
CA PHE A 31 16.60 2.57 3.03
C PHE A 31 16.39 1.30 3.84
N VAL A 32 15.91 0.22 3.24
CA VAL A 32 15.84 -1.09 3.92
C VAL A 32 17.24 -1.58 4.28
N ILE A 33 18.19 -1.51 3.35
CA ILE A 33 19.58 -1.91 3.61
C ILE A 33 20.21 -1.03 4.69
N ALA A 34 19.98 0.28 4.63
CA ALA A 34 20.48 1.21 5.64
C ALA A 34 19.93 0.86 7.04
N ASP A 35 18.63 0.54 7.17
CA ASP A 35 18.06 0.09 8.44
C ASP A 35 18.64 -1.24 8.93
N VAL A 36 18.84 -2.20 8.03
CA VAL A 36 19.46 -3.48 8.37
C VAL A 36 20.86 -3.26 8.94
N ILE A 37 21.63 -2.36 8.34
CA ILE A 37 23.01 -2.02 8.77
C ILE A 37 23.00 -1.20 10.07
N GLN A 38 22.07 -0.25 10.20
CA GLN A 38 21.97 0.66 11.35
C GLN A 38 21.12 0.11 12.49
N TYR A 39 20.70 -1.15 12.40
CA TYR A 39 19.85 -1.81 13.38
C TYR A 39 20.43 -1.68 14.79
N ASP A 40 19.62 -1.14 15.70
CA ASP A 40 19.90 -1.11 17.12
C ASP A 40 18.95 -2.07 17.84
N ALA A 41 19.49 -2.92 18.73
CA ALA A 41 18.68 -3.77 19.59
C ALA A 41 17.74 -2.97 20.51
N ASN A 42 18.05 -1.69 20.77
CA ASN A 42 17.16 -0.78 21.50
C ASN A 42 15.86 -0.48 20.74
N ASP A 43 15.83 -0.66 19.41
CA ASP A 43 14.60 -0.47 18.62
C ASP A 43 13.60 -1.63 18.77
N GLU A 44 14.04 -2.77 19.31
CA GLU A 44 13.17 -3.93 19.58
C GLU A 44 12.06 -3.58 20.56
N ILE A 45 12.31 -2.64 21.49
CA ILE A 45 11.34 -2.21 22.50
C ILE A 45 11.31 -0.68 22.56
N GLN A 46 10.20 -0.09 22.14
CA GLN A 46 10.00 1.36 22.21
C GLN A 46 8.91 1.70 23.22
N ASN A 47 9.24 2.49 24.24
CA ASN A 47 8.34 2.85 25.34
C ASN A 47 7.68 1.63 26.01
N GLY A 48 8.44 0.56 26.20
CA GLY A 48 7.95 -0.69 26.78
C GLY A 48 7.05 -1.52 25.86
N ILE A 49 6.93 -1.16 24.58
CA ILE A 49 6.14 -1.90 23.58
C ILE A 49 7.10 -2.64 22.65
N PRO A 50 7.01 -3.97 22.53
CA PRO A 50 7.76 -4.72 21.54
C PRO A 50 7.37 -4.26 20.12
N THR A 51 8.37 -3.91 19.33
CA THR A 51 8.17 -3.49 17.94
C THR A 51 8.37 -4.69 17.01
N ILE A 52 8.13 -4.49 15.71
CA ILE A 52 8.40 -5.52 14.70
C ILE A 52 9.85 -6.02 14.70
N TYR A 53 10.78 -5.19 15.16
CA TYR A 53 12.20 -5.52 15.31
C TYR A 53 12.42 -6.58 16.41
N ALA A 54 11.58 -6.67 17.45
CA ALA A 54 11.70 -7.74 18.44
C ALA A 54 11.49 -9.14 17.83
N ALA A 55 10.58 -9.26 16.86
CA ALA A 55 10.27 -10.52 16.19
C ALA A 55 11.22 -10.84 15.03
N PHE A 56 11.52 -9.84 14.20
CA PHE A 56 12.22 -10.03 12.92
C PHE A 56 13.63 -9.44 12.89
N LYS A 57 14.09 -8.83 13.99
CA LYS A 57 15.39 -8.19 14.12
C LYS A 57 15.63 -7.23 12.95
N GLN A 58 16.82 -7.26 12.36
CA GLN A 58 17.22 -6.44 11.22
C GLN A 58 16.24 -6.49 10.04
N ALA A 59 15.51 -7.60 9.85
CA ALA A 59 14.54 -7.73 8.76
C ALA A 59 13.20 -7.03 9.02
N GLY A 60 12.97 -6.48 10.23
CA GLY A 60 11.71 -5.87 10.65
C GLY A 60 11.22 -4.78 9.69
N THR A 61 12.13 -3.97 9.13
CA THR A 61 11.78 -2.90 8.18
C THR A 61 10.97 -3.39 6.98
N ILE A 62 11.27 -4.58 6.46
CA ILE A 62 10.63 -5.11 5.24
C ILE A 62 9.13 -5.35 5.44
N PHE A 63 8.72 -5.64 6.67
CA PHE A 63 7.35 -5.99 7.01
C PHE A 63 6.45 -4.78 7.29
N TYR A 64 6.98 -3.56 7.27
CA TYR A 64 6.13 -2.36 7.27
C TYR A 64 5.38 -2.23 5.94
N PHE A 65 4.07 -1.96 6.02
CA PHE A 65 3.22 -1.75 4.85
C PHE A 65 3.78 -0.66 3.91
N THR A 66 4.43 0.36 4.47
CA THR A 66 5.16 1.38 3.72
C THR A 66 6.13 0.77 2.73
N TYR A 67 7.03 -0.13 3.17
CA TYR A 67 8.03 -0.73 2.30
C TYR A 67 7.42 -1.73 1.34
N LEU A 68 6.48 -2.56 1.80
CA LEU A 68 5.77 -3.50 0.92
C LEU A 68 5.04 -2.78 -0.23
N SER A 69 4.32 -1.70 0.06
CA SER A 69 3.60 -0.92 -0.95
C SER A 69 4.56 -0.15 -1.88
N ASN A 70 5.68 0.37 -1.37
CA ASN A 70 6.71 1.01 -2.18
C ASN A 70 7.38 0.01 -3.15
N PHE A 71 7.81 -1.16 -2.66
CA PHE A 71 8.35 -2.21 -3.52
C PHE A 71 7.34 -2.67 -4.54
N PHE A 72 6.09 -2.90 -4.13
CA PHE A 72 5.04 -3.32 -5.05
C PHE A 72 4.78 -2.28 -6.15
N LEU A 73 4.73 -0.99 -5.80
CA LEU A 73 4.64 0.09 -6.79
C LEU A 73 5.85 0.09 -7.75
N GLY A 74 7.07 0.04 -7.21
CA GLY A 74 8.29 0.06 -8.00
C GLY A 74 8.37 -1.12 -8.98
N VAL A 75 8.06 -2.34 -8.51
CA VAL A 75 7.98 -3.55 -9.34
C VAL A 75 6.92 -3.38 -10.42
N MET A 76 5.72 -2.90 -10.08
CA MET A 76 4.65 -2.75 -11.06
C MET A 76 4.96 -1.70 -12.12
N LEU A 77 5.65 -0.61 -11.77
CA LEU A 77 6.14 0.39 -12.74
C LEU A 77 7.11 -0.23 -13.75
N VAL A 78 8.09 -1.02 -13.26
CA VAL A 78 9.04 -1.74 -14.12
C VAL A 78 8.30 -2.75 -15.02
N ILE A 79 7.40 -3.56 -14.46
CA ILE A 79 6.64 -4.56 -15.22
C ILE A 79 5.78 -3.89 -16.31
N VAL A 80 5.11 -2.78 -16.00
CA VAL A 80 4.28 -2.06 -16.98
C VAL A 80 5.15 -1.39 -18.07
N ALA A 81 6.39 -0.98 -17.75
CA ALA A 81 7.33 -0.49 -18.74
C ALA A 81 7.67 -1.56 -19.79
N PHE A 82 7.92 -2.81 -19.36
CA PHE A 82 8.26 -3.92 -20.25
C PHE A 82 7.05 -4.54 -20.96
N ILE A 83 5.88 -4.55 -20.32
CA ILE A 83 4.66 -5.19 -20.85
C ILE A 83 3.50 -4.17 -20.93
N PRO A 84 3.63 -3.10 -21.75
CA PRO A 84 2.70 -1.96 -21.74
C PRO A 84 1.33 -2.27 -22.35
N ASN A 85 1.16 -3.41 -23.02
CA ASN A 85 -0.10 -3.76 -23.67
C ASN A 85 -1.02 -4.62 -22.79
N SER A 86 -0.53 -5.11 -21.64
CA SER A 86 -1.31 -5.98 -20.77
C SER A 86 -2.31 -5.20 -19.90
N ILE A 87 -3.60 -5.35 -20.19
CA ILE A 87 -4.69 -4.79 -19.37
C ILE A 87 -4.66 -5.33 -17.95
N LYS A 88 -4.33 -6.62 -17.77
CA LYS A 88 -4.23 -7.26 -16.45
C LYS A 88 -3.17 -6.57 -15.60
N LEU A 89 -1.98 -6.33 -16.16
CA LEU A 89 -0.88 -5.69 -15.43
C LEU A 89 -1.19 -4.22 -15.10
N LYS A 90 -1.84 -3.49 -16.00
CA LYS A 90 -2.31 -2.12 -15.71
C LYS A 90 -3.34 -2.07 -14.58
N ARG A 91 -4.21 -3.07 -14.48
CA ARG A 91 -5.17 -3.20 -13.37
C ARG A 91 -4.47 -3.49 -12.05
N VAL A 92 -3.46 -4.37 -12.05
CA VAL A 92 -2.65 -4.63 -10.85
C VAL A 92 -1.83 -3.40 -10.46
N PHE A 93 -1.31 -2.65 -11.44
CA PHE A 93 -0.64 -1.38 -11.20
C PHE A 93 -1.58 -0.32 -10.62
N PHE A 94 -2.84 -0.28 -11.07
CA PHE A 94 -3.86 0.55 -10.40
C PHE A 94 -4.03 0.16 -8.93
N VAL A 95 -4.01 -1.14 -8.60
CA VAL A 95 -4.03 -1.61 -7.19
C VAL A 95 -2.79 -1.14 -6.44
N SER A 96 -1.58 -1.25 -7.00
CA SER A 96 -0.37 -0.75 -6.33
C SER A 96 -0.45 0.75 -6.04
N VAL A 97 -1.08 1.53 -6.94
CA VAL A 97 -1.33 2.96 -6.71
C VAL A 97 -2.36 3.20 -5.62
N ALA A 98 -3.44 2.42 -5.56
CA ALA A 98 -4.38 2.53 -4.44
C ALA A 98 -3.71 2.20 -3.09
N LEU A 99 -2.85 1.18 -3.04
CA LEU A 99 -2.13 0.78 -1.83
C LEU A 99 -1.08 1.82 -1.40
N ILE A 100 -0.29 2.37 -2.33
CA ILE A 100 0.67 3.42 -1.97
C ILE A 100 -0.04 4.71 -1.51
N THR A 101 -1.29 4.95 -1.95
CA THR A 101 -2.11 6.02 -1.39
C THR A 101 -2.52 5.77 0.06
N VAL A 102 -2.73 4.52 0.48
CA VAL A 102 -2.93 4.20 1.91
C VAL A 102 -1.72 4.66 2.71
N THR A 103 -0.52 4.29 2.26
CA THR A 103 0.75 4.72 2.88
C THR A 103 0.86 6.23 2.95
N PHE A 104 0.58 6.93 1.85
CA PHE A 104 0.57 8.39 1.80
C PHE A 104 -0.39 8.99 2.85
N ILE A 105 -1.67 8.60 2.83
CA ILE A 105 -2.68 9.20 3.70
C ILE A 105 -2.43 8.87 5.16
N ILE A 106 -2.23 7.60 5.50
CA ILE A 106 -2.06 7.17 6.90
C ILE A 106 -0.82 7.80 7.51
N TYR A 107 0.27 7.89 6.75
CA TYR A 107 1.47 8.54 7.25
C TYR A 107 1.27 10.02 7.52
N TRP A 108 0.79 10.79 6.54
CA TRP A 108 0.61 12.23 6.70
C TRP A 108 -0.52 12.59 7.69
N ALA A 109 -1.51 11.71 7.87
CA ALA A 109 -2.56 11.91 8.86
C ALA A 109 -2.10 11.59 10.28
N LEU A 110 -1.39 10.47 10.49
CA LEU A 110 -1.18 9.89 11.82
C LEU A 110 0.28 9.86 12.29
N LEU A 111 1.26 9.78 11.38
CA LEU A 111 2.64 9.44 11.72
C LEU A 111 3.62 10.60 11.50
N SER A 112 3.35 11.50 10.56
CA SER A 112 4.25 12.60 10.18
C SER A 112 4.47 13.61 11.30
N TRP A 113 3.68 13.60 12.38
CA TRP A 113 3.80 14.54 13.49
C TRP A 113 4.85 14.11 14.53
N ASN A 114 5.48 12.94 14.36
CA ASN A 114 6.52 12.48 15.27
C ASN A 114 7.80 13.32 15.12
N LYS A 115 8.23 13.98 16.20
CA LYS A 115 9.43 14.84 16.22
C LYS A 115 10.69 14.11 15.73
N LYS A 116 10.86 12.83 16.09
CA LYS A 116 12.04 12.03 15.69
C LYS A 116 12.19 11.89 14.17
N THR A 117 11.08 11.94 13.43
CA THR A 117 11.10 11.89 11.96
C THR A 117 11.81 13.08 11.34
N TRP A 118 11.75 14.25 11.98
CA TRP A 118 12.27 15.52 11.45
C TRP A 118 13.53 15.99 12.17
N GLU A 119 14.05 15.17 13.08
CA GLU A 119 15.20 15.49 13.91
C GLU A 119 16.49 15.57 13.09
N THR A 120 16.61 14.77 12.03
CA THR A 120 17.79 14.76 11.16
C THR A 120 17.40 14.91 9.70
N VAL A 121 18.30 15.50 8.90
CA VAL A 121 18.11 15.63 7.44
C VAL A 121 17.91 14.26 6.80
N TYR A 122 18.64 13.23 7.26
CA TYR A 122 18.52 11.87 6.75
C TYR A 122 17.12 11.28 7.01
N SER A 123 16.63 11.33 8.25
CA SER A 123 15.31 10.81 8.61
C SER A 123 14.18 11.55 7.89
N GLY A 124 14.26 12.88 7.80
CA GLY A 124 13.30 13.70 7.07
C GLY A 124 13.31 13.42 5.56
N THR A 125 14.49 13.25 4.96
CA THR A 125 14.64 12.91 3.52
C THR A 125 14.06 11.53 3.23
N ARG A 126 14.43 10.53 4.03
CA ARG A 126 13.91 9.18 3.91
C ARG A 126 12.39 9.15 4.02
N SER A 127 11.85 9.84 5.02
CA SER A 127 10.40 9.97 5.19
C SER A 127 9.74 10.58 3.97
N THR A 128 10.22 11.74 3.52
CA THR A 128 9.69 12.47 2.36
C THR A 128 9.69 11.61 1.09
N ILE A 129 10.78 10.87 0.85
CA ILE A 129 10.87 10.00 -0.33
C ILE A 129 9.86 8.85 -0.26
N THR A 130 9.85 8.13 0.85
CA THR A 130 9.05 6.89 1.01
C THR A 130 7.55 7.15 1.16
N HIS A 131 7.17 8.31 1.70
CA HIS A 131 5.77 8.64 2.03
C HIS A 131 5.18 9.78 1.20
N ALA A 132 5.96 10.46 0.37
CA ALA A 132 5.44 11.46 -0.58
C ALA A 132 5.96 11.25 -2.00
N LEU A 133 7.28 11.29 -2.23
CA LEU A 133 7.83 11.25 -3.60
C LEU A 133 7.41 9.99 -4.34
N ASN A 134 7.64 8.81 -3.76
CA ASN A 134 7.30 7.53 -4.38
C ASN A 134 5.79 7.41 -4.69
N PRO A 135 4.86 7.70 -3.74
CA PRO A 135 3.44 7.82 -4.05
C PRO A 135 3.13 8.76 -5.23
N ILE A 136 3.72 9.97 -5.24
CA ILE A 136 3.50 10.96 -6.30
C ILE A 136 3.93 10.43 -7.67
N LEU A 137 5.08 9.74 -7.76
CA LEU A 137 5.52 9.10 -9.00
C LEU A 137 4.48 8.07 -9.49
N GLY A 138 3.90 7.29 -8.57
CA GLY A 138 2.80 6.38 -8.86
C GLY A 138 1.55 7.08 -9.39
N PHE A 139 1.17 8.22 -8.79
CA PHE A 139 0.01 9.01 -9.21
C PHE A 139 0.21 9.57 -10.62
N ILE A 140 1.38 10.15 -10.88
CA ILE A 140 1.76 10.65 -12.21
C ILE A 140 1.73 9.51 -13.23
N ALA A 141 2.37 8.38 -12.93
CA ALA A 141 2.37 7.24 -13.84
C ALA A 141 0.95 6.72 -14.11
N LEU A 142 0.10 6.61 -13.10
CA LEU A 142 -1.30 6.22 -13.29
C LEU A 142 -2.05 7.20 -14.19
N PHE A 143 -1.86 8.51 -13.99
CA PHE A 143 -2.43 9.51 -14.86
C PHE A 143 -2.03 9.28 -16.33
N LEU A 144 -0.77 8.98 -16.62
CA LEU A 144 -0.28 8.77 -17.99
C LEU A 144 -0.94 7.57 -18.69
N VAL A 145 -1.22 6.49 -17.96
CA VAL A 145 -1.78 5.24 -18.54
C VAL A 145 -3.31 5.14 -18.42
N ARG A 146 -3.97 6.06 -17.70
CA ARG A 146 -5.39 6.01 -17.30
C ARG A 146 -6.40 5.70 -18.40
N LYS A 147 -6.14 6.14 -19.64
CA LYS A 147 -7.07 5.97 -20.78
C LYS A 147 -6.90 4.65 -21.54
N THR A 148 -5.91 3.83 -21.18
CA THR A 148 -5.51 2.65 -21.97
C THR A 148 -6.06 1.32 -21.44
N PHE A 149 -6.88 1.35 -20.39
CA PHE A 149 -7.48 0.17 -19.78
C PHE A 149 -8.81 0.51 -19.12
N SER A 150 -9.57 -0.52 -18.76
CA SER A 150 -10.80 -0.39 -17.96
C SER A 150 -10.70 -1.24 -16.69
N LEU A 151 -11.34 -0.79 -15.63
CA LEU A 151 -11.40 -1.45 -14.33
C LEU A 151 -12.61 -2.39 -14.22
N ASP A 152 -12.49 -3.42 -13.41
CA ASP A 152 -13.61 -4.28 -13.02
C ASP A 152 -13.62 -4.49 -11.50
N SER A 153 -14.64 -5.17 -10.97
CA SER A 153 -14.79 -5.38 -9.54
C SER A 153 -13.72 -6.27 -8.91
N LYS A 154 -12.91 -6.99 -9.71
CA LYS A 154 -11.81 -7.81 -9.17
C LYS A 154 -10.69 -6.92 -8.64
N VAL A 155 -10.51 -5.75 -9.23
CA VAL A 155 -9.51 -4.76 -8.80
C VAL A 155 -9.82 -4.27 -7.39
N ASP A 156 -11.06 -3.87 -7.14
CA ASP A 156 -11.51 -3.41 -5.83
C ASP A 156 -11.31 -4.51 -4.76
N ARG A 157 -11.71 -5.75 -5.08
CA ARG A 157 -11.52 -6.90 -4.18
C ARG A 157 -10.06 -7.22 -3.91
N LEU A 158 -9.19 -7.10 -4.92
CA LEU A 158 -7.76 -7.35 -4.75
C LEU A 158 -7.12 -6.33 -3.81
N ALA A 159 -7.44 -5.04 -3.97
CA ALA A 159 -6.94 -3.99 -3.07
C ALA A 159 -7.37 -4.23 -1.61
N ILE A 160 -8.66 -4.53 -1.39
CA ILE A 160 -9.20 -4.89 -0.07
C ILE A 160 -8.47 -6.11 0.49
N SER A 161 -8.33 -7.17 -0.31
CA SER A 161 -7.74 -8.43 0.14
C SER A 161 -6.30 -8.23 0.62
N ILE A 162 -5.49 -7.42 -0.07
CA ILE A 162 -4.11 -7.15 0.33
C ILE A 162 -4.05 -6.44 1.69
N VAL A 163 -4.90 -5.43 1.92
CA VAL A 163 -4.94 -4.72 3.21
C VAL A 163 -5.46 -5.62 4.33
N ILE A 164 -6.49 -6.44 4.07
CA ILE A 164 -7.01 -7.39 5.05
C ILE A 164 -5.98 -8.47 5.39
N ILE A 165 -5.26 -9.02 4.41
CA ILE A 165 -4.18 -9.98 4.65
C ILE A 165 -3.09 -9.33 5.52
N TYR A 166 -2.72 -8.09 5.24
CA TYR A 166 -1.75 -7.36 6.06
C TYR A 166 -2.26 -7.14 7.49
N PHE A 167 -3.52 -6.76 7.65
CA PHE A 167 -4.15 -6.62 8.97
C PHE A 167 -4.14 -7.94 9.75
N VAL A 168 -4.55 -9.05 9.11
CA VAL A 168 -4.51 -10.39 9.71
C VAL A 168 -3.09 -10.77 10.10
N PHE A 169 -2.08 -10.45 9.27
CA PHE A 169 -0.68 -10.62 9.61
C PHE A 169 -0.33 -9.88 10.91
N THR A 170 -0.68 -8.59 11.03
CA THR A 170 -0.40 -7.81 12.26
C THR A 170 -1.15 -8.35 13.48
N PHE A 171 -2.40 -8.80 13.31
CA PHE A 171 -3.20 -9.42 14.34
C PHE A 171 -2.56 -10.71 14.87
N VAL A 172 -2.23 -11.64 13.96
CA VAL A 172 -1.57 -12.90 14.31
C VAL A 172 -0.23 -12.62 14.99
N LEU A 173 0.57 -11.70 14.44
CA LEU A 173 1.87 -11.34 15.01
C LEU A 173 1.73 -10.84 16.45
N PHE A 174 0.79 -9.93 16.71
CA PHE A 174 0.55 -9.40 18.04
C PHE A 174 0.15 -10.49 19.03
N PHE A 175 -0.88 -11.29 18.73
CA PHE A 175 -1.37 -12.30 19.67
C PHE A 175 -0.40 -13.48 19.83
N ALA A 176 0.33 -13.88 18.79
CA ALA A 176 1.31 -14.97 18.85
C ALA A 176 2.60 -14.60 19.61
N SER A 177 2.87 -13.31 19.80
CA SER A 177 4.06 -12.79 20.50
C SER A 177 3.77 -12.22 21.90
N ARG A 178 2.50 -12.25 22.32
CA ARG A 178 2.05 -11.71 23.60
C ARG A 178 2.84 -12.30 24.78
N GLY A 179 3.39 -11.43 25.62
CA GLY A 179 4.16 -11.80 26.82
C GLY A 179 5.53 -12.45 26.55
N LYS A 180 6.03 -12.44 25.31
CA LYS A 180 7.34 -13.06 24.98
C LYS A 180 8.53 -12.12 25.16
N TYR A 181 8.31 -10.81 24.99
CA TYR A 181 9.39 -9.82 24.89
C TYR A 181 9.38 -8.77 26.00
N THR A 182 8.30 -8.70 26.77
CA THR A 182 8.12 -7.76 27.88
C THR A 182 7.55 -8.47 29.09
N SER A 183 7.87 -7.98 30.28
CA SER A 183 7.26 -8.44 31.54
C SER A 183 5.74 -8.23 31.61
N ASP A 184 5.21 -7.35 30.74
CA ASP A 184 3.78 -7.22 30.51
C ASP A 184 3.26 -8.37 29.64
N ASN A 185 2.59 -9.32 30.28
CA ASN A 185 1.92 -10.47 29.64
C ASN A 185 0.72 -10.08 28.75
N GLN A 186 0.35 -8.80 28.70
CA GLN A 186 -0.74 -8.34 27.86
C GLN A 186 -0.28 -7.86 26.49
N THR A 187 0.96 -7.42 26.35
CA THR A 187 1.44 -6.76 25.13
C THR A 187 2.19 -7.73 24.22
N GLY A 188 1.87 -7.66 22.92
CA GLY A 188 2.58 -8.35 21.85
C GLY A 188 3.32 -7.38 20.94
N VAL A 189 3.96 -7.93 19.91
CA VAL A 189 4.68 -7.18 18.87
C VAL A 189 3.71 -6.30 18.08
N VAL A 190 4.02 -5.00 18.04
CA VAL A 190 3.26 -3.98 17.33
C VAL A 190 4.07 -3.47 16.14
N VAL A 191 3.45 -3.51 14.96
CA VAL A 191 4.07 -2.96 13.73
C VAL A 191 3.93 -1.45 13.68
N TYR A 192 2.71 -0.96 13.84
CA TYR A 192 2.40 0.46 13.91
C TYR A 192 1.69 0.77 15.22
N SER A 193 2.11 1.80 15.93
CA SER A 193 1.55 2.14 17.24
C SER A 193 0.05 2.41 17.23
N PHE A 194 -0.52 2.89 16.11
CA PHE A 194 -1.97 3.08 15.96
C PHE A 194 -2.74 1.76 15.75
N LEU A 195 -2.05 0.67 15.38
CA LEU A 195 -2.57 -0.70 15.27
C LEU A 195 -2.22 -1.55 16.51
N ASN A 196 -1.97 -0.92 17.65
CA ASN A 196 -1.79 -1.65 18.90
C ASN A 196 -3.16 -2.12 19.41
N PHE A 197 -3.41 -3.43 19.45
CA PHE A 197 -4.69 -3.99 19.90
C PHE A 197 -5.00 -3.79 21.40
N ASN A 198 -4.02 -3.39 22.22
CA ASN A 198 -4.27 -2.96 23.59
C ASN A 198 -4.50 -1.45 23.72
N LYS A 199 -4.02 -0.66 22.75
CA LYS A 199 -4.07 0.81 22.74
C LYS A 199 -4.40 1.32 21.32
N PRO A 200 -5.55 0.94 20.75
CA PRO A 200 -5.88 1.22 19.35
C PRO A 200 -6.00 2.72 19.12
N LEU A 201 -5.54 3.19 17.95
CA LEU A 201 -5.51 4.61 17.58
C LEU A 201 -4.88 5.51 18.66
N PHE A 202 -3.84 5.01 19.33
CA PHE A 202 -3.13 5.69 20.42
C PHE A 202 -3.97 5.95 21.68
N TYR A 203 -5.08 5.24 21.86
CA TYR A 203 -5.95 5.41 23.03
C TYR A 203 -5.17 5.13 24.34
N PRO A 204 -5.06 6.10 25.26
CA PRO A 204 -4.28 5.94 26.49
C PRO A 204 -5.05 5.25 27.62
N GLY A 205 -6.37 5.11 27.50
CA GLY A 205 -7.23 4.57 28.57
C GLY A 205 -7.29 3.03 28.59
N GLY A 206 -7.84 2.48 29.69
CA GLY A 206 -7.93 1.02 29.92
C GLY A 206 -9.34 0.45 29.86
N LYS A 207 -10.33 1.20 29.37
CA LYS A 207 -11.72 0.71 29.28
C LYS A 207 -11.84 -0.31 28.15
N LEU A 208 -12.02 -1.58 28.51
CA LEU A 208 -12.13 -2.70 27.57
C LEU A 208 -13.17 -2.45 26.46
N GLY A 209 -14.35 -1.91 26.81
CA GLY A 209 -15.39 -1.59 25.83
C GLY A 209 -14.93 -0.59 24.76
N THR A 210 -14.16 0.43 25.14
CA THR A 210 -13.62 1.41 24.19
C THR A 210 -12.57 0.78 23.28
N ILE A 211 -11.69 -0.07 23.82
CA ILE A 211 -10.68 -0.80 23.05
C ILE A 211 -11.35 -1.65 21.98
N ILE A 212 -12.35 -2.47 22.35
CA ILE A 212 -13.09 -3.33 21.42
C ILE A 212 -13.75 -2.51 20.30
N ILE A 213 -14.41 -1.39 20.64
CA ILE A 213 -15.05 -0.53 19.64
C ILE A 213 -14.01 0.04 18.67
N LEU A 214 -12.88 0.53 19.18
CA LEU A 214 -11.83 1.12 18.35
C LEU A 214 -11.17 0.07 17.44
N ASP A 215 -10.95 -1.15 17.90
CA ASP A 215 -10.44 -2.24 17.06
C ASP A 215 -11.43 -2.61 15.94
N ILE A 216 -12.73 -2.66 16.24
CA ILE A 216 -13.77 -2.87 15.21
C ILE A 216 -13.73 -1.73 14.19
N VAL A 217 -13.57 -0.48 14.63
CA VAL A 217 -13.43 0.67 13.72
C VAL A 217 -12.20 0.52 12.84
N ILE A 218 -11.03 0.17 13.39
CA ILE A 218 -9.81 -0.07 12.61
C ILE A 218 -10.04 -1.17 11.58
N PHE A 219 -10.67 -2.28 11.95
CA PHE A 219 -10.98 -3.38 11.04
C PHE A 219 -11.88 -2.92 9.89
N LEU A 220 -12.95 -2.18 10.19
CA LEU A 220 -13.84 -1.59 9.19
C LEU A 220 -13.10 -0.61 8.26
N LEU A 221 -12.21 0.21 8.81
CA LEU A 221 -11.35 1.12 8.03
C LEU A 221 -10.41 0.34 7.10
N GLY A 222 -9.88 -0.82 7.55
CA GLY A 222 -9.08 -1.72 6.72
C GLY A 222 -9.81 -2.22 5.47
N PHE A 223 -11.14 -2.33 5.52
CA PHE A 223 -11.98 -2.62 4.35
C PHE A 223 -12.32 -1.36 3.54
N LEU A 224 -12.78 -0.31 4.23
CA LEU A 224 -13.34 0.88 3.58
C LEU A 224 -12.28 1.74 2.88
N ILE A 225 -11.08 1.87 3.45
CA ILE A 225 -10.01 2.71 2.88
C ILE A 225 -9.59 2.22 1.49
N PRO A 226 -9.11 0.97 1.28
CA PRO A 226 -8.67 0.53 -0.04
C PRO A 226 -9.79 0.57 -1.08
N TRP A 227 -11.03 0.25 -0.70
CA TRP A 227 -12.20 0.38 -1.55
C TRP A 227 -12.44 1.83 -1.97
N SER A 228 -12.48 2.75 -1.00
CA SER A 228 -12.70 4.18 -1.25
C SER A 228 -11.62 4.79 -2.12
N LEU A 229 -10.36 4.35 -1.95
CA LEU A 229 -9.25 4.79 -2.79
C LEU A 229 -9.34 4.29 -4.23
N CYS A 230 -9.81 3.06 -4.43
CA CYS A 230 -10.12 2.56 -5.77
C CYS A 230 -11.24 3.39 -6.43
N VAL A 231 -12.29 3.73 -5.68
CA VAL A 231 -13.36 4.62 -6.16
C VAL A 231 -12.84 6.02 -6.46
N PHE A 232 -12.00 6.58 -5.57
CA PHE A 232 -11.39 7.90 -5.70
C PHE A 232 -10.56 8.00 -6.98
N TRP A 233 -9.57 7.12 -7.16
CA TRP A 233 -8.69 7.19 -8.33
C TRP A 233 -9.41 6.92 -9.64
N ARG A 234 -10.36 5.99 -9.63
CA ARG A 234 -11.23 5.75 -10.80
C ARG A 234 -11.99 7.02 -11.19
N SER A 235 -12.52 7.74 -10.21
CA SER A 235 -13.29 8.97 -10.43
C SER A 235 -12.42 10.14 -10.88
N VAL A 236 -11.34 10.42 -10.15
CA VAL A 236 -10.42 11.54 -10.42
C VAL A 236 -9.77 11.39 -11.80
N TYR A 237 -9.32 10.20 -12.16
CA TYR A 237 -8.70 9.94 -13.45
C TYR A 237 -9.66 9.49 -14.55
N LYS A 238 -10.96 9.41 -14.24
CA LYS A 238 -12.04 9.03 -15.17
C LYS A 238 -11.72 7.72 -15.91
N ILE A 239 -11.21 6.73 -15.18
CA ILE A 239 -10.84 5.42 -15.75
C ILE A 239 -12.12 4.63 -16.04
N PRO A 240 -12.32 4.11 -17.26
CA PRO A 240 -13.53 3.37 -17.63
C PRO A 240 -13.77 2.15 -16.74
N TYR A 241 -15.04 1.82 -16.45
CA TYR A 241 -15.41 0.65 -15.64
C TYR A 241 -16.25 -0.35 -16.45
N THR A 242 -15.77 -1.58 -16.59
CA THR A 242 -16.38 -2.61 -17.43
C THR A 242 -17.73 -3.10 -16.89
N GLY A 243 -17.94 -3.05 -15.56
CA GLY A 243 -19.19 -3.51 -14.93
C GLY A 243 -20.42 -2.69 -15.33
N LEU A 244 -20.26 -1.37 -15.44
CA LEU A 244 -21.34 -0.45 -15.83
C LEU A 244 -21.73 -0.62 -17.31
N LEU A 245 -20.74 -0.82 -18.19
CA LEU A 245 -20.96 -1.08 -19.62
C LEU A 245 -21.74 -2.37 -19.86
N LYS A 246 -21.41 -3.46 -19.14
CA LYS A 246 -22.17 -4.71 -19.25
C LYS A 246 -23.62 -4.57 -18.77
N GLN A 247 -23.86 -3.87 -17.66
CA GLN A 247 -25.22 -3.63 -17.16
C GLN A 247 -26.03 -2.75 -18.12
N TYR A 248 -25.43 -1.70 -18.66
CA TYR A 248 -26.09 -0.83 -19.64
C TYR A 248 -26.45 -1.58 -20.93
N CYS A 249 -25.50 -2.34 -21.50
CA CYS A 249 -25.77 -3.18 -22.69
C CYS A 249 -26.83 -4.26 -22.43
N ALA A 250 -26.85 -4.88 -21.25
CA ALA A 250 -27.87 -5.85 -20.88
C ALA A 250 -29.26 -5.21 -20.74
N LYS A 251 -29.35 -4.02 -20.14
CA LYS A 251 -30.61 -3.26 -20.00
C LYS A 251 -31.17 -2.85 -21.37
N ARG A 252 -30.32 -2.38 -22.28
CA ARG A 252 -30.73 -2.01 -23.66
C ARG A 252 -31.26 -3.20 -24.46
N LYS A 253 -30.60 -4.36 -24.38
CA LYS A 253 -31.08 -5.60 -25.01
C LYS A 253 -32.44 -6.06 -24.46
N LYS A 254 -32.72 -5.87 -23.17
CA LYS A 254 -34.04 -6.18 -22.58
C LYS A 254 -35.14 -5.23 -23.05
N MET A 255 -34.83 -3.94 -23.27
CA MET A 255 -35.81 -2.99 -23.80
C MET A 255 -36.17 -3.31 -25.26
N GLN A 256 -35.18 -3.56 -26.12
CA GLN A 256 -35.40 -3.96 -27.52
C GLN A 256 -36.16 -5.29 -27.69
N LYS A 257 -36.21 -6.14 -26.66
CA LYS A 257 -36.93 -7.41 -26.67
C LYS A 257 -38.36 -7.31 -26.13
N LYS A 258 -38.74 -6.15 -25.56
CA LYS A 258 -40.11 -5.83 -25.14
C LYS A 258 -40.90 -5.07 -26.22
N ASP A 259 -40.17 -4.46 -27.17
CA ASP A 259 -40.74 -3.67 -28.26
C ASP A 259 -40.98 -4.51 -29.54
N ASN A 260 -40.64 -5.80 -29.51
CA ASN A 260 -40.93 -6.82 -30.53
C ASN A 260 -41.85 -7.88 -29.93
#